data_AF-A0A2Y9C6X0-F1
#
_entry.id   AF-A0A2Y9C6X0-F1
#
_cell.length_a   1.000
_cell.length_b   1.000
_cell.length_c   1.000
_cell.angle_alpha   90.00
_cell.angle_beta   90.00
_cell.angle_gamma   90.00
#
_symmetry.space_group_name_H-M   'P 1'
#
loop_
_entity.id
_entity.type
_entity.pdbx_description
1 polymer ?
#
loop_
_entity_poly.entity_id
_entity_poly.type
_entity_poly.pdbx_seq_one_letter_code
_entity_poly.pdbx_strand_id
1 'polypeptide(L)'
;MAPKRKLTLAERGLAAFAVYWDRETWELSRSAYMADLDDLPKCPDSWIGWFQRALERHVRRSARARAALEVPVPERNPSGSQGALKDAGEPLDGFTKTHVVPADLKAKIEQAITDDRAKMGRMVSRSQFAREAAAAAIGETRARRGGRRLPLAPDPLPNKPPKRARA
;
A
#
# COMPACT_ATOMS: atom_id res chain seq x y z
N MET A 1 -23.84 23.50 27.62
CA MET A 1 -22.75 23.20 26.66
C MET A 1 -23.32 22.37 25.52
N ALA A 2 -23.38 22.90 24.30
CA ALA A 2 -23.77 22.09 23.14
C ALA A 2 -22.66 21.06 22.80
N PRO A 3 -23.00 19.81 22.47
CA PRO A 3 -21.99 18.81 22.11
C PRO A 3 -21.29 19.18 20.81
N LYS A 4 -19.96 19.17 20.80
CA LYS A 4 -19.15 19.39 19.58
C LYS A 4 -19.41 18.23 18.59
N ARG A 5 -20.02 18.53 17.44
CA ARG A 5 -20.21 17.57 16.34
C ARG A 5 -18.85 17.08 15.85
N LYS A 6 -18.66 15.76 15.76
CA LYS A 6 -17.52 15.15 15.09
C LYS A 6 -17.77 15.18 13.56
N LEU A 7 -16.83 15.75 12.81
CA LEU A 7 -16.86 15.71 11.35
C LEU A 7 -16.64 14.27 10.85
N THR A 8 -17.44 13.86 9.87
CA THR A 8 -17.29 12.62 9.12
C THR A 8 -16.00 12.63 8.30
N LEU A 9 -15.57 11.46 7.80
CA LEU A 9 -14.41 11.39 6.89
C LEU A 9 -14.62 12.22 5.62
N ALA A 10 -15.82 12.15 5.05
CA ALA A 10 -16.17 12.88 3.83
C ALA A 10 -16.05 14.40 4.02
N GLU A 11 -16.57 14.93 5.14
CA GLU A 11 -16.45 16.36 5.49
C GLU A 11 -14.99 16.79 5.71
N ARG A 12 -14.10 15.85 5.99
CA ARG A 12 -12.66 16.08 6.12
C ARG A 12 -11.88 15.87 4.81
N GLY A 13 -12.57 15.62 3.70
CA GLY A 13 -11.95 15.30 2.42
C GLY A 13 -11.22 13.94 2.42
N LEU A 14 -11.62 13.02 3.30
CA LEU A 14 -11.01 11.70 3.47
C LEU A 14 -11.97 10.60 3.04
N ALA A 15 -11.41 9.48 2.57
CA ALA A 15 -12.15 8.30 2.18
C ALA A 15 -11.55 7.04 2.81
N ALA A 16 -12.42 6.08 3.12
CA ALA A 16 -12.01 4.72 3.46
C ALA A 16 -11.52 4.00 2.19
N PHE A 17 -10.39 3.31 2.30
CA PHE A 17 -9.76 2.58 1.22
C PHE A 17 -9.32 1.20 1.72
N ALA A 18 -10.20 0.22 1.52
CA ALA A 18 -9.95 -1.16 1.91
C ALA A 18 -8.98 -1.82 0.92
N VAL A 19 -7.91 -2.39 1.47
CA VAL A 19 -6.88 -3.11 0.71
C VAL A 19 -6.75 -4.50 1.29
N TYR A 20 -6.84 -5.51 0.43
CA TYR A 20 -6.40 -6.86 0.76
C TYR A 20 -4.89 -6.96 0.59
N TRP A 21 -4.22 -7.41 1.63
CA TRP A 21 -2.78 -7.62 1.69
C TRP A 21 -2.47 -9.10 1.79
N ASP A 22 -1.62 -9.61 0.91
CA ASP A 22 -0.85 -10.82 1.21
C ASP A 22 0.20 -10.50 2.30
N ARG A 23 0.58 -11.52 3.07
CA ARG A 23 1.48 -11.35 4.21
C ARG A 23 2.85 -10.81 3.79
N GLU A 24 3.40 -11.30 2.68
CA GLU A 24 4.73 -10.92 2.21
C GLU A 24 4.79 -9.43 1.85
N THR A 25 3.90 -8.95 0.99
CA THR A 25 3.83 -7.54 0.59
C THR A 25 3.58 -6.64 1.80
N TRP A 26 2.74 -7.07 2.73
CA TRP A 26 2.52 -6.34 3.98
C TRP A 26 3.82 -6.14 4.76
N GLU A 27 4.53 -7.22 5.09
CA GLU A 27 5.76 -7.14 5.89
C GLU A 27 6.88 -6.41 5.15
N LEU A 28 7.09 -6.71 3.86
CA LEU A 28 8.09 -6.02 3.04
C LEU A 28 7.83 -4.52 2.96
N SER A 29 6.57 -4.09 2.89
CA SER A 29 6.24 -2.66 2.87
C SER A 29 6.60 -1.97 4.19
N ARG A 30 6.41 -2.65 5.33
CA ARG A 30 6.82 -2.13 6.66
C ARG A 30 8.34 -2.03 6.75
N SER A 31 9.05 -3.05 6.29
CA SER A 31 10.51 -3.06 6.23
C SER A 31 11.06 -1.96 5.32
N ALA A 32 10.46 -1.76 4.14
CA ALA A 32 10.84 -0.71 3.21
C ALA A 32 10.58 0.69 3.78
N TYR A 33 9.46 0.89 4.48
CA TYR A 33 9.20 2.13 5.22
C TYR A 33 10.28 2.41 6.26
N MET A 34 10.66 1.42 7.09
CA MET A 34 11.72 1.60 8.10
C MET A 34 13.06 1.96 7.46
N ALA A 35 13.42 1.27 6.36
CA ALA A 35 14.60 1.60 5.58
C ALA A 35 14.58 3.04 5.05
N ASP A 36 13.48 3.45 4.42
CA ASP A 36 13.34 4.80 3.89
C ASP A 36 13.32 5.86 5.00
N LEU A 37 12.75 5.55 6.16
CA LEU A 37 12.73 6.44 7.32
C LEU A 37 14.14 6.76 7.79
N ASP A 38 15.03 5.76 7.79
CA ASP A 38 16.44 5.90 8.15
C ASP A 38 17.26 6.59 7.04
N ASP A 39 17.03 6.22 5.78
CA ASP A 39 17.88 6.64 4.67
C ASP A 39 17.47 8.01 4.07
N LEU A 40 16.17 8.36 4.05
CA LEU A 40 15.64 9.52 3.31
C LEU A 40 15.28 10.71 4.22
N PRO A 41 15.86 11.91 3.99
CA PRO A 41 15.56 13.11 4.79
C PRO A 41 14.08 13.48 4.80
N LYS A 42 13.38 13.26 3.67
CA LYS A 42 11.96 13.61 3.48
C LYS A 42 11.03 12.40 3.56
N CYS A 43 11.43 11.28 4.16
CA CYS A 43 10.51 10.17 4.43
C CYS A 43 9.33 10.63 5.30
N PRO A 44 8.08 10.22 5.02
CA PRO A 44 6.97 10.39 5.94
C PRO A 44 7.27 9.80 7.31
N ASP A 45 6.68 10.36 8.35
CA ASP A 45 6.83 9.95 9.76
C ASP A 45 5.93 8.75 10.14
N SER A 46 5.19 8.20 9.17
CA SER A 46 4.31 7.06 9.37
C SER A 46 4.28 6.17 8.14
N TRP A 47 4.07 4.88 8.38
CA TRP A 47 3.90 3.90 7.30
C TRP A 47 2.72 4.26 6.39
N ILE A 48 1.60 4.75 6.95
CA ILE A 48 0.45 5.17 6.13
C ILE A 48 0.78 6.37 5.25
N GLY A 49 1.56 7.36 5.74
CA GLY A 49 2.03 8.46 4.90
C GLY A 49 2.99 8.01 3.81
N TRP A 50 3.86 7.03 4.11
CA TRP A 50 4.73 6.38 3.12
C TRP A 50 3.92 5.65 2.05
N PHE A 51 2.90 4.91 2.46
CA PHE A 51 2.02 4.17 1.56
C PHE A 51 1.16 5.09 0.69
N GLN A 52 0.60 6.18 1.24
CA GLN A 52 -0.10 7.20 0.45
C GLN A 52 0.82 7.81 -0.61
N ARG A 53 2.08 8.11 -0.27
CA ARG A 53 3.07 8.58 -1.25
C ARG A 53 3.35 7.54 -2.33
N ALA A 54 3.39 6.25 -1.98
CA ALA A 54 3.54 5.17 -2.95
C ALA A 54 2.34 5.12 -3.93
N LEU A 55 1.12 5.23 -3.41
CA LEU A 55 -0.10 5.32 -4.22
C LEU A 55 -0.07 6.52 -5.17
N GLU A 56 0.27 7.71 -4.67
CA GLU A 56 0.40 8.92 -5.49
C GLU A 56 1.43 8.76 -6.62
N ARG A 57 2.60 8.16 -6.32
CA ARG A 57 3.61 7.86 -7.34
C ARG A 57 3.08 6.89 -8.39
N HIS A 58 2.32 5.88 -7.97
CA HIS A 58 1.78 4.88 -8.87
C HIS A 58 0.62 5.41 -9.73
N VAL A 59 -0.21 6.31 -9.20
CA VAL A 59 -1.17 7.10 -9.99
C VAL A 59 -0.48 7.92 -11.08
N ARG A 60 0.65 8.55 -10.76
CA ARG A 60 1.42 9.37 -11.73
C ARG A 60 2.09 8.57 -12.84
N ARG A 61 2.22 7.25 -12.70
CA ARG A 61 2.72 6.40 -13.79
C ARG A 61 1.72 6.41 -14.95
N SER A 62 2.20 6.28 -16.18
CA SER A 62 1.30 6.00 -17.31
C SER A 62 0.76 4.57 -17.21
N ALA A 63 -0.34 4.29 -17.90
CA ALA A 63 -0.90 2.93 -17.96
C ALA A 63 0.12 1.91 -18.48
N ARG A 64 0.92 2.30 -19.49
CA ARG A 64 2.03 1.49 -20.01
C ARG A 64 3.11 1.25 -18.95
N ALA A 65 3.51 2.29 -18.22
CA ALA A 65 4.52 2.16 -17.17
C ALA A 65 4.03 1.29 -16.01
N ARG A 66 2.73 1.33 -15.66
CA ARG A 66 2.15 0.38 -14.69
C ARG A 66 2.11 -1.04 -15.23
N ALA A 67 1.75 -1.23 -16.50
CA ALA A 67 1.72 -2.55 -17.14
C ALA A 67 3.10 -3.21 -17.21
N ALA A 68 4.16 -2.41 -17.33
CA ALA A 68 5.54 -2.89 -17.32
C ALA A 68 6.07 -3.19 -15.90
N LEU A 69 5.34 -2.85 -14.83
CA LEU A 69 5.69 -3.30 -13.50
C LEU A 69 5.30 -4.78 -13.40
N GLU A 70 6.29 -5.66 -13.53
CA GLU A 70 6.16 -7.10 -13.33
C GLU A 70 5.96 -7.43 -11.84
N VAL A 71 4.91 -6.88 -11.22
CA VAL A 71 4.56 -7.17 -9.83
C VAL A 71 3.85 -8.51 -9.82
N PRO A 72 4.38 -9.51 -9.10
CA PRO A 72 3.71 -10.79 -8.95
C PRO A 72 2.30 -10.57 -8.41
N VAL A 73 1.30 -11.14 -9.09
CA VAL A 73 -0.01 -11.31 -8.48
C VAL A 73 0.18 -12.43 -7.46
N PRO A 74 -0.13 -12.23 -6.16
CA PRO A 74 -0.09 -13.30 -5.17
C PRO A 74 -0.92 -14.45 -5.72
N GLU A 75 -0.35 -15.65 -5.75
CA GLU A 75 -1.09 -16.85 -6.10
C GLU A 75 -2.26 -16.94 -5.12
N ARG A 76 -3.45 -16.61 -5.60
CA ARG A 76 -4.67 -16.85 -4.85
C ARG A 76 -4.92 -18.34 -4.97
N ASN A 77 -4.45 -19.14 -4.03
CA ASN A 77 -4.94 -20.50 -3.86
C ASN A 77 -5.40 -20.67 -2.41
N PRO A 78 -6.61 -21.20 -2.16
CA PRO A 78 -7.54 -21.88 -3.09
C PRO A 78 -8.74 -21.03 -3.57
N SER A 79 -9.43 -21.55 -4.58
CA SER A 79 -10.78 -21.14 -4.97
C SER A 79 -11.79 -21.46 -3.86
N GLY A 80 -12.62 -20.48 -3.50
CA GLY A 80 -13.64 -20.65 -2.47
C GLY A 80 -14.00 -19.34 -1.80
N SER A 81 -15.15 -19.32 -1.12
CA SER A 81 -15.46 -18.22 -0.19
C SER A 81 -14.48 -18.28 0.99
N GLN A 82 -14.30 -17.16 1.70
CA GLN A 82 -13.45 -17.13 2.90
C GLN A 82 -13.94 -18.12 3.97
N GLY A 83 -15.23 -18.45 3.98
CA GLY A 83 -15.82 -19.53 4.78
C GLY A 83 -15.34 -20.91 4.34
N ALA A 84 -15.41 -21.22 3.04
CA ALA A 84 -14.96 -22.51 2.50
C ALA A 84 -13.46 -22.78 2.78
N LEU A 85 -12.62 -21.75 2.72
CA LEU A 85 -11.19 -21.86 3.05
C LEU A 85 -10.95 -22.12 4.53
N LYS A 86 -11.71 -21.42 5.39
CA LYS A 86 -11.66 -21.61 6.84
C LYS A 86 -12.14 -23.01 7.24
N ASP A 87 -13.19 -23.50 6.60
CA ASP A 87 -13.76 -24.84 6.84
C ASP A 87 -12.82 -25.95 6.34
N ALA A 88 -12.04 -25.67 5.28
CA ALA A 88 -11.02 -26.57 4.76
C ALA A 88 -9.70 -26.57 5.56
N GLY A 89 -9.56 -25.70 6.57
CA GLY A 89 -8.31 -25.57 7.34
C GLY A 89 -7.15 -24.97 6.56
N GLU A 90 -7.44 -24.35 5.41
CA GLU A 90 -6.44 -23.74 4.53
C GLU A 90 -5.99 -22.39 5.10
N PRO A 91 -4.68 -22.11 5.21
CA PRO A 91 -4.20 -20.84 5.73
C PRO A 91 -4.67 -19.69 4.82
N LEU A 92 -5.37 -18.73 5.43
CA LEU A 92 -5.68 -17.47 4.77
C LEU A 92 -4.39 -16.64 4.70
N ASP A 93 -3.67 -16.69 3.58
CA ASP A 93 -2.36 -16.03 3.38
C ASP A 93 -2.41 -14.48 3.29
N GLY A 94 -3.48 -13.87 3.80
CA GLY A 94 -3.63 -12.42 3.80
C GLY A 94 -4.83 -11.92 4.60
N PHE A 95 -4.95 -10.60 4.67
CA PHE A 95 -6.00 -9.92 5.41
C PHE A 95 -6.41 -8.61 4.75
N THR A 96 -7.64 -8.19 5.00
CA THR A 96 -8.13 -6.87 4.56
C THR A 96 -7.88 -5.84 5.65
N LYS A 97 -7.27 -4.72 5.27
CA LYS A 97 -7.10 -3.55 6.13
C LYS A 97 -7.66 -2.32 5.47
N THR A 98 -8.50 -1.59 6.21
CA THR A 98 -9.03 -0.30 5.77
C THR A 98 -8.08 0.81 6.15
N HIS A 99 -7.64 1.55 5.14
CA HIS A 99 -6.83 2.75 5.30
C HIS A 99 -7.70 3.98 5.12
N VAL A 100 -7.29 5.10 5.73
CA VAL A 100 -7.89 6.41 5.46
C VAL A 100 -6.95 7.17 4.54
N VAL A 101 -7.46 7.62 3.39
CA VAL A 101 -6.69 8.34 2.36
C VAL A 101 -7.43 9.61 1.94
N PRO A 102 -6.74 10.60 1.34
CA PRO A 102 -7.42 11.71 0.69
C PRO A 102 -8.44 11.21 -0.35
N ALA A 103 -9.64 11.81 -0.36
CA ALA A 103 -10.71 11.40 -1.26
C ALA A 103 -10.34 11.60 -2.73
N ASP A 104 -9.58 12.66 -3.04
CA ASP A 104 -9.07 12.94 -4.38
C ASP A 104 -8.05 11.87 -4.84
N LEU A 105 -7.20 11.38 -3.93
CA LEU A 105 -6.29 10.27 -4.22
C LEU A 105 -7.06 8.99 -4.55
N LYS A 106 -8.11 8.66 -3.77
CA LYS A 106 -8.97 7.52 -4.08
C LYS A 106 -9.60 7.66 -5.48
N ALA A 107 -10.14 8.83 -5.82
CA ALA A 107 -10.73 9.07 -7.13
C ALA A 107 -9.70 8.94 -8.26
N LYS A 108 -8.49 9.48 -8.07
CA LYS A 108 -7.38 9.35 -9.05
C LYS A 108 -6.95 7.90 -9.25
N ILE A 109 -6.95 7.07 -8.20
CA ILE A 109 -6.69 5.62 -8.30
C ILE A 109 -7.77 4.96 -9.16
N GLU A 110 -9.04 5.24 -8.90
CA GLU A 110 -10.17 4.67 -9.66
C GLU A 110 -10.13 5.07 -11.13
N GLN A 111 -9.73 6.31 -11.43
CA GLN A 111 -9.49 6.76 -12.79
C GLN A 111 -8.31 6.02 -13.43
N ALA A 112 -7.17 5.88 -12.73
CA ALA A 112 -6.00 5.18 -13.27
C ALA A 112 -6.30 3.70 -13.59
N ILE A 113 -7.11 3.03 -12.77
CA ILE A 113 -7.58 1.67 -13.03
C ILE A 113 -8.45 1.60 -14.30
N THR A 114 -9.32 2.60 -14.49
CA THR A 114 -10.18 2.70 -15.68
C THR A 114 -9.33 2.92 -16.94
N ASP A 115 -8.31 3.78 -16.84
CA ASP A 115 -7.33 4.02 -17.89
C ASP A 115 -6.52 2.76 -18.23
N ASP A 116 -6.11 1.98 -17.24
CA ASP A 116 -5.38 0.72 -17.44
C ASP A 116 -6.22 -0.29 -18.23
N ARG A 117 -7.51 -0.37 -17.94
CA ARG A 117 -8.45 -1.20 -18.71
C ARG A 117 -8.59 -0.71 -20.15
N ALA A 118 -8.85 0.59 -20.33
CA ALA A 118 -9.12 1.15 -21.65
C ALA A 118 -7.89 1.13 -22.57
N LYS A 119 -6.69 1.40 -22.03
CA LYS A 119 -5.47 1.60 -22.83
C LYS A 119 -4.60 0.35 -22.93
N MET A 120 -4.64 -0.53 -21.92
CA MET A 120 -3.77 -1.70 -21.85
C MET A 120 -4.55 -3.02 -21.76
N GLY A 121 -5.89 -2.98 -21.72
CA GLY A 121 -6.71 -4.18 -21.51
C GLY A 121 -6.55 -4.81 -20.13
N ARG A 122 -5.85 -4.15 -19.19
CA ARG A 122 -5.55 -4.70 -17.86
C ARG A 122 -6.73 -4.47 -16.90
N MET A 123 -7.31 -5.54 -16.40
CA MET A 123 -8.35 -5.47 -15.37
C MET A 123 -7.74 -5.58 -13.98
N VAL A 124 -7.51 -4.44 -13.34
CA VAL A 124 -6.87 -4.34 -12.02
C VAL A 124 -7.90 -3.95 -10.95
N SER A 125 -7.88 -4.60 -9.80
CA SER A 125 -8.72 -4.21 -8.65
C SER A 125 -8.05 -3.09 -7.82
N ARG A 126 -8.82 -2.38 -6.96
CA ARG A 126 -8.24 -1.39 -6.03
C ARG A 126 -7.13 -1.99 -5.14
N SER A 127 -7.36 -3.19 -4.60
CA SER A 127 -6.37 -3.89 -3.76
C SER A 127 -5.12 -4.24 -4.56
N GLN A 128 -5.27 -4.75 -5.78
CA GLN A 128 -4.13 -5.07 -6.63
C GLN A 128 -3.34 -3.82 -6.99
N PHE A 129 -4.00 -2.73 -7.40
CA PHE A 129 -3.35 -1.45 -7.67
C PHE A 129 -2.54 -0.95 -6.45
N ALA A 130 -3.10 -1.11 -5.26
CA ALA A 130 -2.45 -0.71 -4.03
C ALA A 130 -1.21 -1.58 -3.71
N ARG A 131 -1.29 -2.89 -3.95
CA ARG A 131 -0.15 -3.81 -3.82
C ARG A 131 0.91 -3.54 -4.88
N GLU A 132 0.54 -3.25 -6.13
CA GLU A 132 1.47 -2.83 -7.19
C GLU A 132 2.20 -1.53 -6.80
N ALA A 133 1.50 -0.57 -6.20
CA ALA A 133 2.11 0.66 -5.68
C ALA A 133 3.12 0.38 -4.56
N ALA A 134 2.78 -0.50 -3.61
CA ALA A 134 3.66 -0.90 -2.52
C ALA A 134 4.90 -1.65 -3.03
N ALA A 135 4.70 -2.64 -3.91
CA ALA A 135 5.77 -3.42 -4.53
C ALA A 135 6.74 -2.54 -5.31
N ALA A 136 6.22 -1.60 -6.11
CA ALA A 136 7.06 -0.63 -6.82
C ALA A 136 7.89 0.23 -5.84
N ALA A 137 7.29 0.71 -4.76
CA ALA A 137 8.01 1.49 -3.75
C ALA A 137 9.06 0.66 -2.99
N ILE A 138 8.78 -0.62 -2.67
CA ILE A 138 9.74 -1.57 -2.11
C ILE A 138 10.93 -1.75 -3.06
N GLY A 139 10.66 -1.94 -4.36
CA GLY A 139 11.69 -2.05 -5.40
C GLY A 139 12.56 -0.79 -5.47
N GLU A 140 11.94 0.40 -5.44
CA GLU A 140 12.67 1.68 -5.39
C GLU A 140 13.56 1.79 -4.14
N THR A 141 13.08 1.36 -2.96
CA THR A 141 13.88 1.34 -1.72
C THR A 141 15.07 0.39 -1.83
N ARG A 142 14.85 -0.83 -2.33
CA ARG A 142 15.91 -1.83 -2.55
C ARG A 142 16.96 -1.30 -3.52
N ALA A 143 16.54 -0.68 -4.63
CA ALA A 143 17.42 -0.08 -5.62
C ALA A 143 18.29 1.02 -5.00
N ARG A 144 17.70 1.96 -4.24
CA ARG A 144 18.47 3.02 -3.53
C ARG A 144 19.48 2.46 -2.53
N ARG A 145 19.16 1.31 -1.92
CA ARG A 145 20.01 0.69 -0.90
C ARG A 145 21.15 -0.15 -1.48
N GLY A 146 21.20 -0.37 -2.80
CA GLY A 146 22.34 -0.99 -3.48
C GLY A 146 22.71 -2.37 -2.93
N GLY A 147 21.73 -3.20 -2.59
CA GLY A 147 21.95 -4.55 -2.07
C GLY A 147 21.95 -4.69 -0.54
N ARG A 148 21.93 -3.58 0.23
CA ARG A 148 21.68 -3.67 1.68
C ARG A 148 20.30 -4.28 1.93
N ARG A 149 20.24 -5.31 2.77
CA ARG A 149 18.97 -5.93 3.18
C ARG A 149 18.03 -4.87 3.79
N LEU A 150 16.73 -5.05 3.54
CA LEU A 150 15.71 -4.31 4.25
C LEU A 150 15.75 -4.72 5.74
N PRO A 151 15.60 -3.78 6.69
CA PRO A 151 15.53 -4.12 8.09
C PRO A 151 14.28 -4.95 8.38
N LEU A 152 14.30 -5.74 9.46
CA LEU A 152 13.07 -6.31 9.98
C LEU A 152 12.21 -5.19 10.56
N ALA A 153 10.94 -5.13 10.16
CA ALA A 153 10.01 -4.19 10.76
C ALA A 153 9.67 -4.64 12.19
N PRO A 154 9.73 -3.74 13.19
CA PRO A 154 9.27 -4.05 14.54
C PRO A 154 7.76 -4.29 14.56
N ASP A 155 7.31 -5.12 15.50
CA ASP A 155 5.89 -5.38 15.76
C ASP A 155 5.53 -5.03 17.23
N PRO A 156 4.75 -3.97 17.48
CA PRO A 156 4.12 -3.06 16.51
C PRO A 156 5.09 -2.06 15.86
N LEU A 157 4.70 -1.50 14.71
CA LEU A 157 5.41 -0.34 14.15
C LEU A 157 5.31 0.85 15.12
N PRO A 158 6.41 1.55 15.43
CA PRO A 158 6.35 2.73 16.26
C PRO A 158 5.53 3.82 15.57
N ASN A 159 4.69 4.50 16.34
CA ASN A 159 3.99 5.68 15.87
C ASN A 159 4.96 6.86 15.87
N LYS A 160 5.14 7.51 14.72
CA LYS A 160 6.08 8.65 14.55
C LYS A 160 7.47 8.38 15.13
N PRO A 161 8.18 7.34 14.65
CA PRO A 161 9.51 7.04 15.17
C PRO A 161 10.45 8.24 14.89
N PRO A 162 11.31 8.61 15.84
CA PRO A 162 12.34 9.61 15.58
C PRO A 162 13.27 9.10 14.48
N LYS A 163 13.70 9.99 13.57
CA LYS A 163 14.68 9.66 12.53
C LYS A 163 16.03 9.43 13.19
N ARG A 164 16.78 8.42 12.75
CA ARG A 164 18.18 8.24 13.18
C ARG A 164 18.96 9.51 12.85
N ALA A 165 19.68 10.05 13.82
CA ALA A 165 20.67 11.09 13.57
C ALA A 165 21.67 10.52 12.54
N ARG A 166 21.91 11.27 11.46
CA ARG A 166 22.98 10.90 10.52
C ARG A 166 24.30 11.09 11.26
N ALA A 167 25.10 10.03 11.33
CA ALA A 167 26.51 10.13 11.69
C ALA A 167 27.27 10.84 10.55
#